data_AF-A0A1I0TGU3-F1
#
_entry.id   AF-A0A1I0TGU3-F1
#
_cell.length_a   1.000
_cell.length_b   1.000
_cell.length_c   1.000
_cell.angle_alpha   90.00
_cell.angle_beta   90.00
_cell.angle_gamma   90.00
#
_symmetry.space_group_name_H-M   'P 1'
#
loop_
_entity.id
_entity.type
_entity.pdbx_description
1 polymer ?
#
loop_
_entity_poly.entity_id
_entity_poly.type
_entity_poly.pdbx_seq_one_letter_code
_entity_poly.pdbx_strand_id
1 'polypeptide(L)'
;MNDLLQEYKQTLKHTKKLFKHASDEDKKIIRGIISDLEFAIEWMETGRRPGNRRGIERRAAYQREKPFDPLLMQKFFRSSEPTYEWDDHEEENIITSWDRQRIEDALSVLTDREREVYLMSRGYCLTYSEIANYLCISSSSVQTMIERAEKKIKKRINESLFCLCG
;
A
#
# COMPACT_ATOMS: atom_id res chain seq x y z
N MET A 1 -17.58 28.31 -0.41
CA MET A 1 -16.12 28.53 -0.20
C MET A 1 -15.83 29.86 0.49
N ASN A 2 -16.46 30.96 0.08
CA ASN A 2 -16.28 32.25 0.77
C ASN A 2 -16.68 32.21 2.24
N ASP A 3 -17.76 31.50 2.58
CA ASP A 3 -18.23 31.36 3.97
C ASP A 3 -17.20 30.64 4.85
N LEU A 4 -16.64 29.52 4.36
CA LEU A 4 -15.59 28.76 5.04
C LEU A 4 -14.33 29.61 5.28
N LEU A 5 -13.92 30.39 4.28
CA LEU A 5 -12.76 31.27 4.40
C LEU A 5 -13.00 32.41 5.41
N GLN A 6 -14.23 32.91 5.49
CA GLN A 6 -14.63 33.89 6.48
C GLN A 6 -14.63 33.30 7.90
N GLU A 7 -15.13 32.08 8.08
CA GLU A 7 -15.06 31.34 9.35
C GLU A 7 -13.61 31.14 9.80
N TYR A 8 -12.72 30.69 8.92
CA TYR A 8 -11.31 30.49 9.25
C TYR A 8 -10.62 31.80 9.67
N LYS A 9 -10.91 32.92 8.99
CA LYS A 9 -10.39 34.25 9.37
C LYS A 9 -10.92 34.70 10.74
N GLN A 10 -12.17 34.41 11.06
CA GLN A 10 -12.74 34.70 12.37
C GLN A 10 -12.08 33.86 13.47
N THR A 11 -11.90 32.56 13.22
CA THR A 11 -11.20 31.65 14.12
C THR A 11 -9.76 32.09 14.34
N LEU A 12 -9.03 32.48 13.29
CA LEU A 12 -7.67 33.03 13.40
C LEU A 12 -7.63 34.30 14.28
N LYS A 13 -8.62 35.18 14.14
CA LYS A 13 -8.72 36.38 14.98
C LYS A 13 -8.98 36.03 16.44
N HIS A 14 -9.79 35.00 16.71
CA HIS A 14 -10.07 34.53 18.06
C HIS A 14 -8.86 33.85 18.69
N THR A 15 -8.19 32.94 17.98
CA THR A 15 -6.98 32.25 18.46
C THR A 15 -5.83 33.21 18.71
N LYS A 16 -5.65 34.26 17.89
CA LYS A 16 -4.69 35.35 18.15
C LYS A 16 -5.01 36.14 19.43
N LYS A 17 -6.27 36.28 19.81
CA LYS A 17 -6.65 36.90 21.10
C LYS A 17 -6.35 35.96 22.26
N LEU A 18 -6.70 34.68 22.14
CA LEU A 18 -6.39 33.65 23.15
C LEU A 18 -4.87 33.57 23.40
N PHE A 19 -4.06 33.61 22.34
CA PHE A 19 -2.61 33.60 22.44
C PHE A 19 -2.04 34.71 23.33
N LYS A 20 -2.65 35.90 23.35
CA LYS A 20 -2.21 37.03 24.19
C LYS A 20 -2.44 36.82 25.68
N HIS A 21 -3.46 36.03 26.04
CA HIS A 21 -3.88 35.81 27.42
C HIS A 21 -3.52 34.40 27.94
N ALA A 22 -2.88 33.57 27.10
CA ALA A 22 -2.54 32.19 27.42
C ALA A 22 -1.30 32.07 28.32
N SER A 23 -1.21 30.98 29.07
CA SER A 23 -0.01 30.55 29.80
C SER A 23 1.10 30.11 28.83
N ASP A 24 2.36 30.04 29.26
CA ASP A 24 3.50 29.72 28.38
C ASP A 24 3.43 28.32 27.75
N GLU A 25 2.85 27.33 28.45
CA GLU A 25 2.60 26.00 27.89
C GLU A 25 1.56 26.04 26.76
N ASP A 26 0.44 26.73 26.99
CA ASP A 26 -0.65 26.89 26.03
C ASP A 26 -0.23 27.72 24.81
N LYS A 27 0.65 28.70 24.99
CA LYS A 27 1.19 29.50 23.88
C LYS A 27 1.85 28.63 22.81
N LYS A 28 2.53 27.53 23.19
CA LYS A 28 3.16 26.64 22.21
C LYS A 28 2.11 25.95 21.34
N ILE A 29 1.05 25.44 21.95
CA ILE A 29 -0.06 24.78 21.26
C ILE A 29 -0.81 25.78 20.37
N ILE A 30 -1.17 26.93 20.92
CA ILE A 30 -1.90 27.98 20.21
C ILE A 30 -1.08 28.53 19.04
N ARG A 31 0.24 28.61 19.16
CA ARG A 31 1.12 29.00 18.04
C ARG A 31 1.05 27.99 16.89
N GLY A 32 1.00 26.69 17.18
CA GLY A 32 0.76 25.66 16.16
C GLY A 32 -0.58 25.84 15.47
N ILE A 33 -1.65 26.03 16.24
CA ILE A 33 -3.00 26.28 15.71
C ILE A 33 -3.04 27.52 14.81
N ILE A 34 -2.37 28.62 15.19
CA ILE A 34 -2.28 29.83 14.37
C ILE A 34 -1.57 29.54 13.05
N SER A 35 -0.44 28.81 13.08
CA SER A 35 0.31 28.43 11.88
C SER A 35 -0.54 27.58 10.93
N ASP A 36 -1.29 26.62 11.46
CA ASP A 36 -2.16 25.75 10.64
C ASP A 36 -3.33 26.53 10.03
N LEU A 37 -3.92 27.46 10.78
CA LEU A 37 -4.98 28.34 10.27
C LEU A 37 -4.46 29.28 9.18
N GLU A 38 -3.29 29.88 9.36
CA GLU A 38 -2.66 30.74 8.36
C GLU A 38 -2.32 29.95 7.08
N PHE A 39 -1.80 28.73 7.24
CA PHE A 39 -1.53 27.82 6.12
C PHE A 39 -2.80 27.44 5.35
N ALA A 40 -3.88 27.09 6.05
CA ALA A 40 -5.16 26.75 5.41
C ALA A 40 -5.78 27.95 4.69
N ILE A 41 -5.73 29.14 5.29
CA ILE A 41 -6.24 30.38 4.67
C ILE A 41 -5.47 30.70 3.39
N GLU A 42 -4.13 30.66 3.42
CA GLU A 42 -3.31 30.92 2.23
C GLU A 42 -3.62 29.92 1.10
N TRP A 43 -3.88 28.64 1.44
CA TRP A 43 -4.27 27.64 0.46
C TRP A 43 -5.63 27.95 -0.18
N MET A 44 -6.61 28.36 0.62
CA MET A 44 -7.96 28.69 0.15
C MET A 44 -8.00 30.01 -0.64
N GLU A 45 -7.15 30.98 -0.31
CA GLU A 45 -7.05 32.26 -1.02
C GLU A 45 -6.31 32.14 -2.34
N THR A 46 -5.19 31.41 -2.36
CA THR A 46 -4.31 31.34 -3.54
C THR A 46 -4.59 30.14 -4.43
N GLY A 47 -5.26 29.11 -3.91
CA GLY A 47 -5.41 27.81 -4.57
C GLY A 47 -4.09 27.08 -4.79
N ARG A 48 -3.00 27.52 -4.14
CA ARG A 48 -1.64 27.01 -4.30
C ARG A 48 -1.06 26.62 -2.95
N ARG A 49 -0.03 25.78 -2.99
CA ARG A 49 0.71 25.41 -1.78
C ARG A 49 1.40 26.63 -1.17
N PRO A 50 1.08 27.03 0.08
CA PRO A 50 1.79 28.02 0.85
C PRO A 50 3.28 27.73 0.90
N GLY A 51 4.09 28.77 0.74
CA GLY A 51 5.55 28.68 0.71
C GLY A 51 6.16 28.15 -0.59
N ASN A 52 5.37 27.66 -1.56
CA ASN A 52 5.89 27.26 -2.86
C ASN A 52 5.88 28.43 -3.85
N ARG A 53 7.05 28.84 -4.32
CA ARG A 53 7.18 29.91 -5.34
C ARG A 53 6.71 29.49 -6.74
N ARG A 54 6.66 28.19 -7.02
CA ARG A 54 6.25 27.61 -8.31
C ARG A 54 4.99 26.77 -8.11
N GLY A 55 4.05 26.87 -9.05
CA GLY A 55 2.82 26.08 -9.03
C GLY A 55 3.07 24.60 -9.35
N ILE A 56 2.02 23.79 -9.17
CA ILE A 56 2.08 22.33 -9.36
C ILE A 56 2.35 21.93 -10.81
N GLU A 57 2.09 22.81 -11.75
CA GLU A 57 2.38 22.67 -13.17
C GLU A 57 3.89 22.71 -13.49
N ARG A 58 4.70 23.35 -12.63
CA ARG A 58 6.16 23.43 -12.78
C ARG A 58 6.89 22.60 -11.72
N ARG A 59 6.67 21.29 -11.75
CA ARG A 59 7.38 20.32 -10.91
C ARG A 59 8.85 20.23 -11.29
N ALA A 60 9.72 20.12 -10.29
CA ALA A 60 11.13 19.81 -10.53
C ALA A 60 11.29 18.38 -11.10
N ALA A 61 12.44 18.07 -11.72
CA ALA A 61 12.70 16.73 -12.28
C ALA A 61 12.46 15.61 -11.26
N TYR A 62 13.04 15.74 -10.06
CA TYR A 62 12.86 14.80 -8.95
C TYR A 62 11.42 14.69 -8.40
N GLN A 63 10.54 15.65 -8.70
CA GLN A 63 9.12 15.57 -8.33
C GLN A 63 8.27 14.88 -9.41
N ARG A 64 8.80 14.79 -10.64
CA ARG A 64 8.19 14.10 -11.77
C ARG A 64 8.65 12.65 -11.82
N GLU A 65 9.94 12.43 -11.59
CA GLU A 65 10.58 11.13 -11.64
C GLU A 65 10.38 10.41 -10.30
N LYS A 66 9.76 9.23 -10.35
CA LYS A 66 9.69 8.29 -9.24
C LYS A 66 10.70 7.18 -9.55
N PRO A 67 11.73 6.96 -8.71
CA PRO A 67 12.62 5.83 -8.92
C PRO A 67 11.79 4.55 -8.82
N PHE A 68 11.89 3.71 -9.84
CA PHE A 68 11.23 2.42 -9.90
C PHE A 68 12.26 1.39 -10.38
N ASP A 69 12.09 0.13 -9.99
CA ASP A 69 12.93 -0.97 -10.47
C ASP A 69 12.54 -1.35 -11.92
N PRO A 70 13.43 -1.16 -12.92
CA PRO A 70 13.21 -1.50 -14.32
C PRO A 70 12.60 -2.89 -14.53
N LEU A 71 13.14 -3.88 -13.82
CA LEU A 71 12.75 -5.28 -13.96
C LEU A 71 11.35 -5.53 -13.41
N LEU A 72 10.99 -4.83 -12.33
CA LEU A 72 9.68 -4.96 -11.70
C LEU A 72 8.59 -4.39 -12.62
N MET A 73 8.82 -3.23 -13.25
CA MET A 73 7.86 -2.66 -14.20
C MET A 73 7.72 -3.51 -15.45
N GLN A 74 8.83 -4.01 -16.00
CA GLN A 74 8.81 -4.90 -17.17
C GLN A 74 7.97 -6.15 -16.88
N LYS A 75 8.16 -6.77 -15.70
CA LYS A 75 7.38 -7.92 -15.27
C LYS A 75 5.88 -7.61 -15.20
N PHE A 76 5.47 -6.48 -14.64
CA PHE A 76 4.04 -6.11 -14.58
C PHE A 76 3.48 -5.79 -15.97
N PHE A 77 4.17 -4.98 -16.77
CA PHE A 77 3.68 -4.57 -18.09
C PHE A 77 3.57 -5.74 -19.08
N ARG A 78 4.47 -6.73 -19.00
CA ARG A 78 4.50 -7.87 -19.92
C ARG A 78 3.65 -9.07 -19.47
N SER A 79 3.09 -9.03 -18.25
CA SER A 79 2.28 -10.13 -17.70
C SER A 79 0.79 -9.82 -17.53
N SER A 80 0.37 -8.58 -17.78
CA SER A 80 -1.03 -8.15 -17.68
C SER A 80 -1.51 -7.49 -18.98
N GLU A 81 -2.78 -7.72 -19.33
CA GLU A 81 -3.46 -6.96 -20.39
C GLU A 81 -3.40 -5.45 -20.15
N PRO A 82 -3.27 -4.61 -21.20
CA PRO A 82 -3.52 -4.94 -22.61
C PRO A 82 -2.27 -5.29 -23.43
N THR A 83 -2.42 -6.26 -24.33
CA THR A 83 -1.47 -6.55 -25.40
C THR A 83 -1.49 -5.40 -26.42
N TYR A 84 -0.34 -4.75 -26.64
CA TYR A 84 -0.22 -3.70 -27.65
C TYR A 84 0.14 -4.32 -29.00
N GLU A 85 -0.50 -3.87 -30.09
CA GLU A 85 -0.25 -4.40 -31.46
C GLU A 85 1.22 -4.25 -31.92
N TRP A 86 1.98 -3.36 -31.31
CA TRP A 86 3.39 -3.09 -31.62
C TRP A 86 4.37 -3.79 -30.65
N ASP A 87 3.87 -4.52 -29.66
CA ASP A 87 4.70 -5.24 -28.69
C ASP A 87 4.94 -6.67 -29.18
N ASP A 88 5.97 -6.82 -30.03
CA ASP A 88 6.37 -8.09 -30.64
C ASP A 88 7.25 -8.96 -29.70
N HIS A 89 7.37 -8.58 -28.42
CA HIS A 89 8.21 -9.27 -27.46
C HIS A 89 7.50 -10.49 -26.86
N GLU A 90 8.26 -11.55 -26.56
CA GLU A 90 7.73 -12.68 -25.80
C GLU A 90 7.25 -12.22 -24.41
N GLU A 91 6.05 -12.64 -24.04
CA GLU A 91 5.49 -12.38 -22.72
C GLU A 91 6.38 -13.03 -21.64
N GLU A 92 7.07 -12.19 -20.88
CA GLU A 92 7.92 -12.64 -19.79
C GLU A 92 7.08 -12.87 -18.52
N ASN A 93 7.30 -14.00 -17.83
CA ASN A 93 6.63 -14.36 -16.57
C ASN A 93 5.12 -14.70 -16.66
N ILE A 94 4.64 -15.21 -17.80
CA ILE A 94 3.32 -15.84 -17.83
C ILE A 94 3.37 -17.11 -16.96
N ILE A 95 2.40 -17.27 -16.06
CA ILE A 95 2.18 -18.57 -15.44
C ILE A 95 1.62 -19.52 -16.51
N THR A 96 2.48 -20.40 -17.03
CA THR A 96 2.11 -21.37 -18.06
C THR A 96 1.03 -22.31 -17.54
N SER A 97 0.28 -22.96 -18.44
CA SER A 97 -0.66 -24.03 -18.06
C SER A 97 0.03 -25.11 -17.21
N TRP A 98 1.27 -25.48 -17.54
CA TRP A 98 2.09 -26.41 -16.75
C TRP A 98 2.39 -25.88 -15.35
N ASP A 99 2.77 -24.62 -15.21
CA ASP A 99 3.03 -24.00 -13.89
C ASP A 99 1.77 -23.97 -13.02
N ARG A 100 0.61 -23.66 -13.60
CA ARG A 100 -0.68 -23.75 -12.88
C ARG A 100 -0.91 -25.16 -12.35
N GLN A 101 -0.64 -26.18 -13.17
CA GLN A 101 -0.82 -27.57 -12.78
C GLN A 101 0.18 -28.01 -11.69
N ARG A 102 1.43 -27.52 -11.75
CA ARG A 102 2.44 -27.73 -10.70
C ARG A 102 2.02 -27.09 -9.37
N ILE A 103 1.51 -25.86 -9.42
CA ILE A 103 1.01 -25.14 -8.24
C ILE A 103 -0.19 -25.88 -7.65
N GLU A 104 -1.14 -26.31 -8.47
CA GLU A 104 -2.32 -27.04 -7.98
C GLU A 104 -1.94 -28.39 -7.38
N ASP A 105 -1.02 -29.14 -8.00
CA ASP A 105 -0.51 -30.40 -7.43
C ASP A 105 0.18 -30.17 -6.07
N ALA A 106 0.99 -29.12 -5.96
CA ALA A 106 1.64 -28.76 -4.70
C ALA A 106 0.64 -28.40 -3.59
N LEU A 107 -0.45 -27.70 -3.94
CA LEU A 107 -1.49 -27.30 -2.99
C LEU A 107 -2.50 -28.41 -2.65
N SER A 108 -2.62 -29.45 -3.49
CA SER A 108 -3.58 -30.55 -3.30
C SER A 108 -3.39 -31.37 -2.01
N VAL A 109 -2.19 -31.31 -1.42
CA VAL A 109 -1.84 -32.05 -0.18
C VAL A 109 -2.32 -31.33 1.08
N LEU A 110 -2.69 -30.05 0.97
CA LEU A 110 -3.18 -29.26 2.08
C LEU A 110 -4.64 -29.59 2.39
N THR A 111 -5.01 -29.52 3.67
CA THR A 111 -6.43 -29.49 4.04
C THR A 111 -7.06 -28.16 3.60
N ASP A 112 -8.37 -28.13 3.38
CA ASP A 112 -9.08 -26.90 2.96
C ASP A 112 -8.73 -25.69 3.83
N ARG A 113 -8.64 -25.92 5.15
CA ARG A 113 -8.33 -24.87 6.13
C ARG A 113 -6.87 -24.43 6.11
N GLU A 114 -5.92 -25.34 5.88
CA GLU A 114 -4.51 -25.00 5.68
C GLU A 114 -4.31 -24.28 4.35
N ARG A 115 -4.99 -24.71 3.28
CA ARG A 115 -4.96 -24.09 1.95
C ARG A 115 -5.48 -22.65 2.01
N GLU A 116 -6.59 -22.43 2.69
CA GLU A 116 -7.18 -21.10 2.89
C GLU A 116 -6.21 -20.16 3.61
N VAL A 117 -5.66 -20.59 4.76
CA VAL A 117 -4.69 -19.79 5.52
C VAL A 117 -3.41 -19.52 4.72
N TYR A 118 -2.93 -20.51 3.98
CA TYR A 118 -1.75 -20.38 3.13
C TYR A 118 -1.99 -19.36 2.00
N LEU A 119 -3.16 -19.41 1.34
CA LEU A 119 -3.55 -18.45 0.31
C LEU A 119 -3.69 -17.03 0.86
N MET A 120 -4.30 -16.87 2.04
CA MET A 120 -4.40 -15.57 2.72
C MET A 120 -3.02 -14.96 3.00
N SER A 121 -2.05 -15.77 3.42
CA SER A 121 -0.71 -15.26 3.74
C SER A 121 0.19 -15.09 2.51
N ARG A 122 0.28 -16.09 1.62
CA ARG A 122 1.24 -16.10 0.50
C ARG A 122 0.65 -15.64 -0.82
N GLY A 123 -0.66 -15.83 -1.03
CA GLY A 123 -1.37 -15.34 -2.21
C GLY A 123 -1.76 -13.87 -2.07
N TYR A 124 -2.41 -13.51 -0.95
CA TYR A 124 -2.90 -12.14 -0.71
C TYR A 124 -1.98 -11.29 0.17
N CYS A 125 -0.85 -11.82 0.63
CA CYS A 125 0.15 -11.09 1.42
C CYS A 125 -0.39 -10.47 2.73
N LEU A 126 -1.41 -11.08 3.34
CA LEU A 126 -1.96 -10.62 4.62
C LEU A 126 -1.04 -10.96 5.79
N THR A 127 -1.03 -10.10 6.81
CA THR A 127 -0.30 -10.32 8.05
C THR A 127 -0.97 -11.41 8.91
N TYR A 128 -0.20 -12.08 9.78
CA TYR A 128 -0.76 -13.14 10.64
C TYR A 128 -1.85 -12.63 11.59
N SER A 129 -1.76 -11.38 12.03
CA SER A 129 -2.79 -10.72 12.83
C SER A 129 -4.10 -10.50 12.06
N GLU A 130 -4.01 -10.09 10.79
CA GLU A 130 -5.21 -9.89 9.96
C GLU A 130 -5.90 -11.22 9.70
N ILE A 131 -5.14 -12.26 9.37
CA ILE A 131 -5.68 -13.62 9.17
C ILE A 131 -6.32 -14.15 10.44
N ALA A 132 -5.65 -13.98 11.58
CA ALA A 132 -6.17 -14.37 12.89
C ALA A 132 -7.52 -13.69 13.19
N ASN A 133 -7.64 -12.40 12.88
CA ASN A 133 -8.89 -11.65 13.04
C ASN A 133 -9.98 -12.12 12.08
N TYR A 134 -9.67 -12.35 10.79
CA TYR A 134 -10.64 -12.85 9.81
C TYR A 134 -11.21 -14.22 10.19
N LEU A 135 -10.36 -15.07 10.74
CA LEU A 135 -10.68 -16.45 11.06
C LEU A 135 -11.08 -16.68 12.52
N CYS A 136 -11.09 -15.61 13.34
CA CYS A 136 -11.36 -15.64 14.78
C CYS A 136 -10.52 -16.67 15.54
N ILE A 137 -9.23 -16.78 15.19
CA ILE A 137 -8.26 -17.68 15.82
C ILE A 137 -7.06 -16.88 16.35
N SER A 138 -6.17 -17.54 17.09
CA SER A 138 -4.94 -16.90 17.55
C SER A 138 -3.89 -16.81 16.44
N SER A 139 -3.05 -15.76 16.47
CA SER A 139 -1.93 -15.62 15.52
C SER A 139 -0.93 -16.78 15.58
N SER A 140 -0.77 -17.41 16.76
CA SER A 140 0.07 -18.60 16.90
C SER A 140 -0.55 -19.82 16.19
N SER A 141 -1.89 -19.97 16.23
CA SER A 141 -2.58 -20.98 15.43
C SER A 141 -2.33 -20.78 13.93
N VAL A 142 -2.46 -19.55 13.43
CA VAL A 142 -2.15 -19.20 12.01
C VAL A 142 -0.72 -19.61 11.65
N GLN A 143 0.26 -19.22 12.48
CA GLN A 143 1.66 -19.57 12.25
C GLN A 143 1.86 -21.08 12.15
N THR A 144 1.33 -21.86 13.10
CA THR A 144 1.49 -23.32 13.08
C THR A 144 0.85 -23.98 11.87
N MET A 145 -0.27 -23.44 11.36
CA MET A 145 -0.92 -23.93 10.16
C MET A 145 -0.08 -23.66 8.91
N ILE A 146 0.53 -22.47 8.81
CA ILE A 146 1.43 -22.11 7.71
C ILE A 146 2.67 -23.00 7.72
N GLU A 147 3.32 -23.17 8.87
CA GLU A 147 4.52 -24.02 8.98
C GLU A 147 4.24 -25.49 8.60
N ARG A 148 3.05 -26.01 8.96
CA ARG A 148 2.62 -27.35 8.52
C ARG A 148 2.37 -27.40 7.02
N ALA A 149 1.70 -26.39 6.46
CA ALA A 149 1.45 -26.30 5.03
C ALA A 149 2.76 -26.26 4.23
N GLU A 150 3.72 -25.43 4.65
CA GLU A 150 5.04 -25.33 4.02
C GLU A 150 5.80 -26.66 4.06
N LYS A 151 5.75 -27.40 5.18
CA LYS A 151 6.35 -28.73 5.29
C LYS A 151 5.71 -29.73 4.32
N LYS A 152 4.38 -29.73 4.20
CA LYS A 152 3.63 -30.61 3.28
C LYS A 152 3.97 -30.30 1.82
N ILE A 153 3.96 -29.02 1.44
CA ILE A 153 4.32 -28.56 0.10
C ILE A 153 5.75 -28.96 -0.23
N LYS A 154 6.71 -28.70 0.66
CA LYS A 154 8.13 -29.04 0.44
C LYS A 154 8.33 -30.53 0.21
N LYS A 155 7.62 -31.37 0.97
CA LYS A 155 7.62 -32.82 0.77
C LYS A 155 7.03 -33.19 -0.60
N ARG A 156 5.88 -32.62 -0.97
CA ARG A 156 5.24 -32.88 -2.25
C ARG A 156 6.11 -32.50 -3.44
N ILE A 157 6.80 -31.37 -3.37
CA ILE A 157 7.72 -30.91 -4.43
C ILE A 157 8.82 -31.94 -4.71
N ASN A 158 9.34 -32.60 -3.67
CA ASN A 158 10.40 -33.60 -3.82
C ASN A 158 9.88 -34.97 -4.29
N GLU A 159 8.62 -35.29 -4.02
CA GLU A 159 8.01 -36.61 -4.31
C GLU A 159 7.19 -36.63 -5.60
N SER A 160 6.69 -35.47 -6.04
CA SER A 160 5.82 -35.35 -7.21
C SER A 160 6.61 -35.26 -8.50
N LEU A 161 6.27 -36.13 -9.45
CA LEU A 161 6.80 -36.11 -10.81
C LEU A 161 6.53 -34.76 -11.50
N PHE A 162 5.35 -34.17 -11.27
CA PHE A 162 4.97 -32.88 -11.84
C PHE A 162 5.87 -31.74 -11.35
N CYS A 163 6.36 -31.82 -10.11
CA CYS A 163 7.22 -30.79 -9.53
C CYS A 163 8.69 -30.94 -9.94
N LEU A 164 9.16 -32.18 -10.17
CA LEU A 164 10.54 -32.52 -10.58
C LEU A 164 10.84 -32.21 -12.05
N CYS A 165 9.83 -32.26 -12.92
CA CYS A 165 9.95 -31.90 -14.33
C CYS A 165 9.71 -30.40 -14.52
N GLY A 166 10.73 -29.58 -14.29
CA GLY A 166 10.73 -28.13 -14.51
C GLY A 166 12.03 -27.66 -15.12
#